data_AF-A0A9P6UWX2-F1
#
_entry.id   AF-A0A9P6UWX2-F1
#
_cell.length_a   1.000
_cell.length_b   1.000
_cell.length_c   1.000
_cell.angle_alpha   90.00
_cell.angle_beta   90.00
_cell.angle_gamma   90.00
#
_symmetry.space_group_name_H-M   'P 1'
#
loop_
_entity.id
_entity.type
_entity.pdbx_description
1 polymer ?
#
loop_
_entity_poly.entity_id
_entity_poly.type
_entity_poly.pdbx_seq_one_letter_code
_entity_poly.pdbx_strand_id
1 'polypeptide(L)'
;MTRLGAAQLDLPETEVIVATDEIDRNRSSYTVDTLASWRNQVGAHASLSFLMGADQLVHLDTWHQWPRLFDYAHLYVAARPGFSLAAASPIIAAEVAQRAAPAHALQTQEHGLIFIDTEFALEISATSIRAQIRDSAQALNKTTPASKAQNIEVFNTSHLSDCFDRVIIASGTSNRQTRSLALSVRDHVKTAGGQVLTIEGDETGEWVLVDCGDAIVHILLPALRQYYRLEDIWGSKPVRMKLSAPPSSLQ
;
A
#
# COMPACT_ATOMS: atom_id res chain seq x y z
N MET A 1 -4.12 0.98 -7.48
CA MET A 1 -3.30 1.29 -8.68
C MET A 1 -4.05 2.31 -9.55
N THR A 2 -3.40 3.39 -10.02
CA THR A 2 -4.03 4.41 -10.90
C THR A 2 -3.78 4.10 -12.38
N ARG A 3 -4.60 4.62 -13.31
CA ARG A 3 -4.39 4.48 -14.77
C ARG A 3 -3.00 4.96 -15.21
N LEU A 4 -2.50 6.03 -14.59
CA LEU A 4 -1.15 6.56 -14.82
C LEU A 4 -0.06 5.61 -14.33
N GLY A 5 -0.24 4.98 -13.16
CA GLY A 5 0.70 4.00 -12.63
C GLY A 5 0.75 2.72 -13.48
N ALA A 6 -0.40 2.25 -13.96
CA ALA A 6 -0.45 1.09 -14.86
C ALA A 6 0.22 1.35 -16.22
N ALA A 7 0.01 2.53 -16.81
CA ALA A 7 0.59 2.90 -18.10
C ALA A 7 2.12 3.06 -18.08
N GLN A 8 2.74 3.15 -16.90
CA GLN A 8 4.19 3.23 -16.72
C GLN A 8 4.85 1.86 -16.52
N LEU A 9 4.06 0.79 -16.37
CA LEU A 9 4.59 -0.57 -16.26
C LEU A 9 4.92 -1.11 -17.65
N ASP A 10 6.21 -1.29 -17.92
CA ASP A 10 6.70 -1.99 -19.12
C ASP A 10 7.06 -3.42 -18.74
N LEU A 11 6.11 -4.34 -18.92
CA LEU A 11 6.27 -5.76 -18.63
C LEU A 11 6.23 -6.55 -19.95
N PRO A 12 7.31 -7.25 -20.33
CA PRO A 12 7.33 -8.04 -21.56
C PRO A 12 6.18 -9.04 -21.58
N GLU A 13 5.49 -9.12 -22.71
CA GLU A 13 4.41 -10.10 -22.96
C GLU A 13 3.20 -9.99 -22.01
N THR A 14 3.10 -8.92 -21.22
CA THR A 14 2.04 -8.71 -20.23
C THR A 14 1.30 -7.40 -20.47
N GLU A 15 -0.01 -7.47 -20.68
CA GLU A 15 -0.86 -6.29 -20.75
C GLU A 15 -1.39 -5.95 -19.35
N VAL A 16 -1.18 -4.71 -18.90
CA VAL A 16 -1.72 -4.20 -17.63
C VAL A 16 -2.84 -3.21 -17.91
N ILE A 17 -4.04 -3.54 -17.45
CA ILE A 17 -5.24 -2.72 -17.66
C ILE A 17 -5.83 -2.32 -16.29
N VAL A 18 -6.31 -1.09 -16.18
CA VAL A 18 -7.09 -0.64 -15.01
C VAL A 18 -8.58 -0.70 -15.32
N ALA A 19 -9.26 -1.66 -14.70
CA ALA A 19 -10.70 -1.81 -14.76
C ALA A 19 -11.43 -0.78 -13.87
N THR A 20 -12.55 -0.23 -14.33
CA THR A 20 -13.41 0.68 -13.54
C THR A 20 -14.77 0.07 -13.18
N ASP A 21 -14.97 -1.22 -13.50
CA ASP A 21 -16.26 -1.90 -13.43
C ASP A 21 -16.92 -1.79 -12.05
N GLU A 22 -16.13 -1.82 -10.97
CA GLU A 22 -16.65 -1.72 -9.60
C GLU A 22 -17.05 -0.30 -9.19
N ILE A 23 -16.37 0.72 -9.75
CA ILE A 23 -16.66 2.13 -9.47
C ILE A 23 -17.88 2.59 -10.27
N ASP A 24 -18.01 2.14 -11.51
CA ASP A 24 -19.11 2.51 -12.41
C ASP A 24 -20.44 1.83 -12.02
N ARG A 25 -20.37 0.72 -11.27
CA ARG A 25 -21.52 0.10 -10.63
C ARG A 25 -21.94 0.96 -9.44
N ASN A 26 -22.94 1.82 -9.64
CA ASN A 26 -23.50 2.73 -8.63
C ASN A 26 -24.26 2.01 -7.47
N ARG A 27 -23.70 0.91 -6.94
CA ARG A 27 -24.18 0.04 -5.85
C ARG A 27 -23.00 -0.71 -5.22
N SER A 28 -23.18 -1.31 -4.05
CA SER A 28 -22.18 -2.23 -3.47
C SER A 28 -21.79 -3.33 -4.46
N SER A 29 -20.48 -3.52 -4.68
CA SER A 29 -19.93 -4.58 -5.53
C SER A 29 -19.36 -5.70 -4.66
N TYR A 30 -19.65 -6.94 -5.04
CA TYR A 30 -19.04 -8.13 -4.42
C TYR A 30 -18.07 -8.77 -5.41
N THR A 31 -16.94 -9.28 -4.92
CA THR A 31 -15.90 -9.90 -5.74
C THR A 31 -16.45 -11.01 -6.64
N VAL A 32 -17.41 -11.80 -6.16
CA VAL A 32 -18.06 -12.86 -6.94
C VAL A 32 -18.77 -12.34 -8.19
N ASP A 33 -19.41 -11.18 -8.12
CA ASP A 33 -20.11 -10.55 -9.25
C ASP A 33 -19.13 -9.92 -10.24
N THR A 34 -17.99 -9.43 -9.74
CA THR A 34 -16.88 -8.94 -10.58
C THR A 34 -16.26 -10.10 -11.35
N LEU A 35 -15.91 -11.21 -10.68
CA LEU A 35 -15.33 -12.37 -11.34
C LEU A 35 -16.28 -13.03 -12.34
N ALA A 36 -17.57 -13.12 -12.02
CA ALA A 36 -18.57 -13.62 -12.98
C ALA A 36 -18.64 -12.76 -14.26
N SER A 37 -18.57 -11.43 -14.11
CA SER A 37 -18.54 -10.51 -15.25
C SER A 37 -17.27 -10.69 -16.07
N TRP A 38 -16.11 -10.76 -15.41
CA TRP A 38 -14.83 -10.98 -16.08
C TRP A 38 -14.78 -12.32 -16.80
N ARG A 39 -15.24 -13.42 -16.18
CA ARG A 39 -15.37 -14.73 -16.82
C ARG A 39 -16.17 -14.67 -18.14
N ASN A 40 -17.27 -13.91 -18.16
CA ASN A 40 -18.06 -13.73 -19.39
C ASN A 40 -17.31 -12.92 -20.47
N GLN A 41 -16.45 -11.98 -20.07
CA GLN A 41 -15.68 -11.15 -20.99
C GLN A 41 -14.46 -11.88 -21.56
N VAL A 42 -13.68 -12.57 -20.72
CA VAL A 42 -12.46 -13.29 -21.12
C VAL A 42 -12.77 -14.64 -21.76
N GLY A 43 -13.97 -15.18 -21.52
CA GLY A 43 -14.45 -16.43 -22.09
C GLY A 43 -14.28 -17.64 -21.16
N ALA A 44 -15.05 -18.68 -21.46
CA ALA A 44 -15.11 -19.88 -20.63
C ALA A 44 -13.78 -20.64 -20.55
N HIS A 45 -12.96 -20.58 -21.60
CA HIS A 45 -11.71 -21.35 -21.74
C HIS A 45 -10.44 -20.61 -21.29
N ALA A 46 -10.56 -19.34 -20.90
CA ALA A 46 -9.41 -18.60 -20.40
C ALA A 46 -9.02 -19.09 -18.99
N SER A 47 -7.73 -19.19 -18.70
CA SER A 47 -7.29 -19.28 -17.31
C SER A 47 -7.45 -17.90 -16.65
N LEU A 48 -8.31 -17.80 -15.65
CA LEU A 48 -8.53 -16.56 -14.90
C LEU A 48 -8.08 -16.78 -13.46
N SER A 49 -7.20 -15.91 -12.96
CA SER A 49 -6.72 -15.96 -11.57
C SER A 49 -7.04 -14.67 -10.84
N PHE A 50 -7.63 -14.78 -9.64
CA PHE A 50 -7.82 -13.67 -8.72
C PHE A 50 -6.68 -13.62 -7.72
N LEU A 51 -5.88 -12.55 -7.77
CA LEU A 51 -4.77 -12.32 -6.83
C LEU A 51 -5.30 -11.71 -5.53
N MET A 52 -4.95 -12.32 -4.41
CA MET A 52 -5.28 -11.83 -3.07
C MET A 52 -4.15 -12.09 -2.07
N GLY A 53 -4.17 -11.37 -0.94
CA GLY A 53 -3.26 -11.64 0.16
C GLY A 53 -3.71 -12.84 1.00
N ALA A 54 -2.76 -13.57 1.58
CA ALA A 54 -3.05 -14.76 2.38
C ALA A 54 -3.88 -14.50 3.65
N ASP A 55 -3.82 -13.30 4.23
CA ASP A 55 -4.68 -12.91 5.35
C ASP A 55 -6.17 -12.91 4.97
N GLN A 56 -6.50 -12.57 3.71
CA GLN A 56 -7.88 -12.62 3.22
C GLN A 56 -8.35 -14.06 2.99
N LEU A 57 -7.44 -14.99 2.67
CA LEU A 57 -7.78 -16.40 2.48
C LEU A 57 -8.31 -17.01 3.78
N VAL A 58 -7.69 -16.69 4.93
CA VAL A 58 -8.08 -17.17 6.27
C VAL A 58 -9.53 -16.83 6.60
N HIS A 59 -10.02 -15.69 6.10
CA HIS A 59 -11.36 -15.17 6.34
C HIS A 59 -12.27 -15.21 5.11
N LEU A 60 -11.91 -16.02 4.10
CA LEU A 60 -12.64 -16.08 2.84
C LEU A 60 -14.10 -16.52 3.05
N ASP A 61 -14.37 -17.31 4.10
CA ASP A 61 -15.70 -17.79 4.46
C ASP A 61 -16.68 -16.67 4.86
N THR A 62 -16.16 -15.48 5.16
CA THR A 62 -16.96 -14.28 5.45
C THR A 62 -17.42 -13.53 4.20
N TRP A 63 -16.88 -13.86 3.02
CA TRP A 63 -17.19 -13.15 1.77
C TRP A 63 -18.53 -13.60 1.19
N HIS A 64 -19.19 -12.67 0.50
CA HIS A 64 -20.50 -12.94 -0.13
C HIS A 64 -20.39 -14.04 -1.19
N GLN A 65 -21.08 -15.16 -0.98
CA GLN A 65 -21.08 -16.33 -1.87
C GLN A 65 -19.68 -16.82 -2.25
N TRP A 66 -18.74 -16.78 -1.31
CA TRP A 66 -17.34 -17.13 -1.53
C TRP A 66 -17.07 -18.48 -2.24
N PRO A 67 -17.86 -19.57 -2.06
CA PRO A 67 -17.57 -20.82 -2.77
C PRO A 67 -17.67 -20.67 -4.29
N ARG A 68 -18.49 -19.73 -4.77
CA ARG A 68 -18.67 -19.47 -6.21
C ARG A 68 -17.48 -18.78 -6.84
N LEU A 69 -16.54 -18.24 -6.06
CA LEU A 69 -15.31 -17.67 -6.63
C LEU A 69 -14.55 -18.72 -7.45
N PHE A 70 -14.59 -19.98 -7.00
CA PHE A 70 -13.96 -21.11 -7.68
C PHE A 70 -14.66 -21.53 -8.98
N ASP A 71 -15.89 -21.10 -9.22
CA ASP A 71 -16.60 -21.32 -10.50
C ASP A 71 -16.10 -20.36 -11.59
N TYR A 72 -15.41 -19.29 -11.21
CA TYR A 72 -15.03 -18.22 -12.12
C TYR A 72 -13.53 -18.02 -12.24
N ALA A 73 -12.75 -18.27 -11.19
CA ALA A 73 -11.31 -18.07 -11.20
C ALA A 73 -10.56 -19.09 -10.34
N HIS A 74 -9.26 -19.20 -10.58
CA HIS A 74 -8.30 -19.67 -9.58
C HIS A 74 -8.09 -18.59 -8.51
N LEU A 75 -7.67 -18.98 -7.31
CA LEU A 75 -7.15 -18.04 -6.32
C LEU A 75 -5.63 -18.09 -6.33
N TYR A 76 -4.99 -16.98 -6.67
CA TYR A 76 -3.56 -16.78 -6.43
C TYR A 76 -3.41 -16.05 -5.10
N VAL A 77 -2.74 -16.69 -4.16
CA VAL A 77 -2.63 -16.22 -2.78
C VAL A 77 -1.18 -15.88 -2.48
N ALA A 78 -0.88 -14.60 -2.34
CA ALA A 78 0.44 -14.13 -1.93
C ALA A 78 0.59 -14.26 -0.41
N ALA A 79 1.45 -15.18 0.04
CA ALA A 79 1.74 -15.38 1.45
C ALA A 79 2.66 -14.29 2.00
N ARG A 80 2.41 -13.89 3.25
CA ARG A 80 3.24 -12.97 4.02
C ARG A 80 4.04 -13.75 5.06
N PRO A 81 5.20 -13.26 5.54
CA PRO A 81 5.93 -13.91 6.61
C PRO A 81 5.07 -14.09 7.86
N GLY A 82 5.07 -15.31 8.40
CA GLY A 82 4.21 -15.69 9.52
C GLY A 82 2.78 -16.11 9.14
N PHE A 83 2.43 -16.12 7.85
CA PHE A 83 1.17 -16.70 7.38
C PHE A 83 1.07 -18.17 7.78
N SER A 84 -0.08 -18.54 8.32
CA SER A 84 -0.40 -19.92 8.68
C SER A 84 -1.86 -20.22 8.42
N LEU A 85 -2.11 -21.29 7.67
CA LEU A 85 -3.45 -21.84 7.46
C LEU A 85 -4.07 -22.40 8.74
N ALA A 86 -3.31 -22.57 9.82
CA ALA A 86 -3.85 -23.05 11.10
C ALA A 86 -4.89 -22.10 11.70
N ALA A 87 -4.87 -20.82 11.32
CA ALA A 87 -5.87 -19.83 11.74
C ALA A 87 -7.17 -19.89 10.91
N ALA A 88 -7.17 -20.61 9.78
CA ALA A 88 -8.34 -20.70 8.90
C ALA A 88 -9.42 -21.58 9.50
N SER A 89 -10.68 -21.29 9.17
CA SER A 89 -11.79 -22.15 9.55
C SER A 89 -11.68 -23.53 8.87
N PRO A 90 -12.27 -24.59 9.45
CA PRO A 90 -12.17 -25.94 8.88
C PRO A 90 -12.66 -26.04 7.43
N ILE A 91 -13.64 -25.23 7.04
CA ILE A 91 -14.16 -25.21 5.67
C ILE A 91 -13.14 -24.63 4.69
N ILE A 92 -12.45 -23.55 5.06
CA ILE A 92 -11.37 -22.98 4.25
C ILE A 92 -10.19 -23.94 4.16
N ALA A 93 -9.80 -24.56 5.28
CA ALA A 93 -8.72 -25.56 5.28
C ALA A 93 -9.04 -26.74 4.35
N ALA A 94 -10.30 -27.20 4.31
CA ALA A 94 -10.74 -28.26 3.41
C ALA A 94 -10.67 -27.86 1.93
N GLU A 95 -11.16 -26.66 1.57
CA GLU A 95 -11.06 -26.16 0.19
C GLU A 95 -9.60 -25.98 -0.25
N VAL A 96 -8.74 -25.45 0.63
CA VAL A 96 -7.29 -25.34 0.35
C VAL A 96 -6.68 -26.72 0.13
N ALA A 97 -6.97 -27.69 1.00
CA ALA A 97 -6.47 -29.06 0.83
C ALA A 97 -6.96 -29.72 -0.47
N GLN A 98 -8.19 -29.44 -0.89
CA GLN A 98 -8.78 -30.01 -2.11
C GLN A 98 -8.26 -29.34 -3.39
N ARG A 99 -8.00 -28.04 -3.37
CA ARG A 99 -7.76 -27.23 -4.57
C ARG A 99 -6.32 -26.76 -4.74
N ALA A 100 -5.48 -26.95 -3.72
CA ALA A 100 -4.08 -26.54 -3.78
C ALA A 100 -3.37 -27.18 -4.99
N ALA A 101 -2.77 -26.34 -5.82
CA ALA A 101 -2.07 -26.76 -7.03
C ALA A 101 -0.87 -25.84 -7.32
N PRO A 102 0.17 -26.34 -8.02
CA PRO A 102 1.32 -25.53 -8.40
C PRO A 102 0.97 -24.51 -9.50
N ALA A 103 1.75 -23.43 -9.62
CA ALA A 103 1.50 -22.34 -10.57
C ALA A 103 1.30 -22.79 -12.03
N HIS A 104 2.05 -23.81 -12.50
CA HIS A 104 1.89 -24.33 -13.86
C HIS A 104 0.53 -24.99 -14.12
N ALA A 105 -0.15 -25.49 -13.07
CA ALA A 105 -1.48 -26.09 -13.20
C ALA A 105 -2.57 -25.03 -13.41
N LEU A 106 -2.35 -23.80 -12.93
CA LEU A 106 -3.27 -22.69 -13.19
C LEU A 106 -3.27 -22.32 -14.67
N GLN A 107 -2.14 -22.48 -15.38
CA GLN A 107 -2.05 -22.14 -16.80
C GLN A 107 -2.82 -23.09 -17.72
N THR A 108 -3.19 -24.28 -17.23
CA THR A 108 -3.79 -25.35 -18.04
C THR A 108 -5.23 -25.66 -17.66
N GLN A 109 -5.75 -25.04 -16.60
CA GLN A 109 -7.16 -25.12 -16.19
C GLN A 109 -7.80 -23.75 -16.28
N GLU A 110 -9.13 -23.72 -16.39
CA GLU A 110 -9.84 -22.44 -16.54
C GLU A 110 -10.02 -21.71 -15.20
N HIS A 111 -10.37 -22.45 -14.13
CA HIS A 111 -10.65 -21.91 -12.80
C HIS A 111 -10.60 -22.99 -11.69
N GLY A 112 -10.80 -22.58 -10.43
CA GLY A 112 -11.13 -23.49 -9.32
C GLY A 112 -9.97 -24.09 -8.54
N LEU A 113 -8.72 -23.71 -8.87
CA LEU A 113 -7.51 -24.08 -8.12
C LEU A 113 -7.10 -22.97 -7.16
N ILE A 114 -6.28 -23.33 -6.17
CA ILE A 114 -5.63 -22.39 -5.26
C ILE A 114 -4.12 -22.56 -5.39
N PHE A 115 -3.41 -21.48 -5.70
CA PHE A 115 -1.96 -21.42 -5.60
C PHE A 115 -1.58 -20.51 -4.46
N ILE A 116 -0.80 -21.01 -3.49
CA ILE A 116 -0.26 -20.21 -2.39
C ILE A 116 1.22 -19.98 -2.69
N ASP A 117 1.53 -18.75 -3.03
CA ASP A 117 2.90 -18.30 -3.28
C ASP A 117 3.56 -17.92 -1.96
N THR A 118 4.47 -18.77 -1.49
CA THR A 118 5.31 -18.51 -0.32
C THR A 118 6.67 -17.91 -0.67
N GLU A 119 7.00 -17.79 -1.96
CA GLU A 119 8.29 -17.29 -2.45
C GLU A 119 8.28 -15.76 -2.58
N PHE A 120 7.12 -15.15 -2.90
CA PHE A 120 6.89 -13.69 -2.89
C PHE A 120 6.55 -13.11 -1.51
N ALA A 121 7.21 -13.60 -0.46
CA ALA A 121 7.11 -13.02 0.88
C ALA A 121 7.93 -11.71 0.96
N LEU A 122 7.57 -10.71 0.15
CA LEU A 122 8.11 -9.36 0.27
C LEU A 122 7.63 -8.79 1.62
N GLU A 123 8.55 -8.68 2.57
CA GLU A 123 8.38 -7.89 3.80
C GLU A 123 8.32 -6.39 3.47
N ILE A 124 7.27 -5.98 2.79
CA ILE A 124 6.65 -4.69 3.07
C ILE A 124 5.79 -4.90 4.33
N SER A 125 6.42 -5.36 5.41
CA SER A 125 5.70 -5.70 6.64
C SER A 125 5.33 -4.40 7.32
N ALA A 126 4.16 -4.35 7.96
CA ALA A 126 3.71 -3.18 8.70
C ALA A 126 4.77 -2.67 9.72
N THR A 127 5.78 -3.46 10.05
CA THR A 127 6.97 -3.04 10.81
C THR A 127 7.88 -2.11 10.02
N SER A 128 8.25 -2.43 8.78
CA SER A 128 8.99 -1.53 7.88
C SER A 128 8.23 -0.23 7.64
N ILE A 129 6.92 -0.33 7.42
CA ILE A 129 6.01 0.82 7.31
C ILE A 129 6.07 1.66 8.60
N ARG A 130 5.83 1.05 9.77
CA ARG A 130 5.91 1.72 11.07
C ARG A 130 7.29 2.34 11.35
N ALA A 131 8.37 1.70 10.92
CA ALA A 131 9.72 2.22 11.05
C ALA A 131 9.93 3.43 10.14
N GLN A 132 9.63 3.32 8.84
CA GLN A 132 9.74 4.41 7.87
C GLN A 132 8.93 5.64 8.27
N ILE A 133 7.69 5.48 8.74
CA ILE A 133 6.87 6.60 9.21
C ILE A 133 7.49 7.21 10.47
N ARG A 134 7.92 6.37 11.43
CA ARG A 134 8.55 6.83 12.67
C ARG A 134 9.81 7.60 12.37
N ASP A 135 10.64 7.13 11.45
CA ASP A 135 11.93 7.69 11.13
C ASP A 135 11.79 8.96 10.30
N SER A 136 10.85 9.00 9.36
CA SER A 136 10.47 10.22 8.63
C SER A 136 9.94 11.30 9.58
N ALA A 137 9.01 10.95 10.48
CA ALA A 137 8.48 11.89 11.45
C ALA A 137 9.54 12.32 12.49
N GLN A 138 10.45 11.42 12.86
CA GLN A 138 11.60 11.76 13.70
C GLN A 138 12.55 12.69 12.97
N ALA A 139 12.88 12.47 11.70
CA ALA A 139 13.76 13.36 10.93
C ALA A 139 13.22 14.80 10.86
N LEU A 140 11.91 14.95 10.69
CA LEU A 140 11.23 16.24 10.72
C LEU A 140 11.27 16.92 12.11
N ASN A 141 11.43 16.13 13.18
CA ASN A 141 11.37 16.58 14.57
C ASN A 141 12.75 16.65 15.27
N LYS A 142 13.75 15.91 14.78
CA LYS A 142 15.13 15.78 15.28
C LYS A 142 16.09 16.54 14.38
N THR A 143 16.06 17.83 14.54
CA THR A 143 16.94 18.78 13.86
C THR A 143 17.16 19.97 14.81
N THR A 144 18.17 20.80 14.57
CA THR A 144 18.36 22.03 15.38
C THR A 144 17.06 22.87 15.34
N PRO A 145 16.79 23.75 16.31
CA PRO A 145 15.55 24.56 16.31
C PRO A 145 15.28 25.30 14.99
N ALA A 146 16.34 25.69 14.27
CA ALA A 146 16.28 26.33 12.96
C ALA A 146 15.89 25.39 11.80
N SER A 147 16.03 24.07 11.97
CA SER A 147 15.77 23.03 10.96
C SER A 147 14.63 22.09 11.36
N LYS A 148 13.91 22.39 12.44
CA LYS A 148 12.73 21.64 12.89
C LYS A 148 11.51 21.99 12.05
N ALA A 149 10.79 20.98 11.55
CA ALA A 149 9.56 21.20 10.82
C ALA A 149 8.42 21.64 11.76
N GLN A 150 7.49 22.40 11.21
CA GLN A 150 6.29 22.87 11.91
C GLN A 150 5.08 22.01 11.52
N ASN A 151 4.12 21.93 12.44
CA ASN A 151 2.80 21.34 12.21
C ASN A 151 2.82 19.93 11.57
N ILE A 152 3.67 19.02 12.06
CA ILE A 152 3.79 17.67 11.50
C ILE A 152 2.52 16.87 11.81
N GLU A 153 1.82 16.44 10.78
CA GLU A 153 0.63 15.61 10.85
C GLU A 153 0.85 14.30 10.09
N VAL A 154 0.28 13.20 10.60
CA VAL A 154 0.41 11.87 10.00
C VAL A 154 -0.99 11.30 9.79
N PHE A 155 -1.28 10.91 8.56
CA PHE A 155 -2.57 10.38 8.13
C PHE A 155 -2.44 8.89 7.82
N ASN A 156 -3.43 8.10 8.25
CA ASN A 156 -3.56 6.72 7.80
C ASN A 156 -4.32 6.70 6.49
N THR A 157 -3.69 6.26 5.41
CA THR A 157 -4.28 6.21 4.07
C THR A 157 -4.42 4.79 3.53
N SER A 158 -4.14 3.76 4.35
CA SER A 158 -4.24 2.34 3.95
C SER A 158 -5.66 1.91 3.58
N HIS A 159 -6.65 2.77 3.82
CA HIS A 159 -8.05 2.57 3.44
C HIS A 159 -8.48 3.38 2.20
N LEU A 160 -7.58 4.23 1.68
CA LEU A 160 -7.82 5.11 0.53
C LEU A 160 -7.04 4.66 -0.71
N SER A 161 -5.86 4.04 -0.52
CA SER A 161 -4.98 3.62 -1.61
C SER A 161 -4.05 2.50 -1.16
N ASP A 162 -3.78 1.55 -2.05
CA ASP A 162 -2.77 0.50 -1.86
C ASP A 162 -1.35 0.95 -2.22
N CYS A 163 -1.18 2.17 -2.75
CA CYS A 163 0.14 2.67 -3.20
C CYS A 163 1.05 3.09 -2.04
N PHE A 164 0.47 3.52 -0.92
CA PHE A 164 1.20 3.92 0.29
C PHE A 164 0.25 3.89 1.48
N ASP A 165 0.79 3.50 2.63
CA ASP A 165 0.00 3.31 3.85
C ASP A 165 -0.19 4.61 4.63
N ARG A 166 0.75 5.56 4.51
CA ARG A 166 0.69 6.84 5.23
C ARG A 166 1.04 8.05 4.38
N VAL A 167 0.44 9.16 4.78
CA VAL A 167 0.83 10.50 4.33
C VAL A 167 1.28 11.30 5.55
N ILE A 168 2.43 11.95 5.45
CA ILE A 168 2.96 12.88 6.46
C ILE A 168 2.93 14.26 5.84
N ILE A 169 2.34 15.24 6.53
CA ILE A 169 2.30 16.63 6.10
C ILE A 169 3.06 17.47 7.13
N ALA A 170 4.04 18.22 6.67
CA ALA A 170 4.86 19.09 7.51
C ALA A 170 5.06 20.45 6.85
N SER A 171 5.41 21.45 7.66
CA SER A 171 5.61 22.81 7.19
C SER A 171 7.05 23.29 7.41
N GLY A 172 7.64 23.85 6.35
CA GLY A 172 8.90 24.61 6.39
C GLY A 172 8.63 26.10 6.35
N THR A 173 9.40 26.90 7.08
CA THR A 173 9.30 28.37 7.16
C THR A 173 9.94 29.10 5.98
N SER A 174 10.73 28.41 5.17
CA SER A 174 11.37 28.96 3.97
C SER A 174 11.73 27.85 2.99
N ASN A 175 11.92 28.19 1.72
CA ASN A 175 12.25 27.20 0.69
C ASN A 175 13.57 26.47 0.99
N ARG A 176 14.52 27.15 1.64
CA ARG A 176 15.76 26.52 2.10
C ARG A 176 15.48 25.46 3.18
N GLN A 177 14.59 25.78 4.12
CA GLN A 177 14.23 24.85 5.19
C GLN A 177 13.47 23.65 4.64
N THR A 178 12.50 23.86 3.74
CA THR A 178 11.73 22.77 3.10
C THR A 178 12.65 21.77 2.41
N ARG A 179 13.62 22.24 1.62
CA ARG A 179 14.65 21.39 0.99
C ARG A 179 15.51 20.66 2.03
N SER A 180 15.98 21.38 3.05
CA SER A 180 16.79 20.78 4.11
C SER A 180 16.03 19.68 4.87
N LEU A 181 14.73 19.86 5.10
CA LEU A 181 13.86 18.87 5.74
C LEU A 181 13.72 17.63 4.85
N ALA A 182 13.52 17.80 3.55
CA ALA A 182 13.41 16.68 2.60
C ALA A 182 14.70 15.84 2.55
N LEU A 183 15.86 16.50 2.51
CA LEU A 183 17.16 15.83 2.59
C LEU A 183 17.34 15.09 3.92
N SER A 184 16.92 15.70 5.04
CA SER A 184 16.98 15.06 6.35
C SER A 184 16.12 13.81 6.43
N VAL A 185 14.89 13.86 5.90
CA VAL A 185 13.99 12.70 5.79
C VAL A 185 14.68 11.60 4.99
N ARG A 186 15.23 11.93 3.82
CA ARG A 186 15.95 10.96 2.97
C ARG A 186 17.09 10.28 3.70
N ASP A 187 17.93 11.05 4.37
CA ASP A 187 19.14 10.52 5.03
C ASP A 187 18.77 9.63 6.24
N HIS A 188 17.72 9.99 6.99
CA HIS A 188 17.22 9.17 8.09
C HIS A 188 16.58 7.87 7.59
N VAL A 189 15.74 7.93 6.56
CA VAL A 189 15.11 6.75 5.96
C VAL A 189 16.17 5.77 5.45
N LYS A 190 17.20 6.27 4.74
CA LYS A 190 18.33 5.44 4.28
C LYS A 190 19.11 4.83 5.44
N THR A 191 19.38 5.60 6.49
CA THR A 191 20.12 5.13 7.68
C THR A 191 19.35 4.03 8.44
N ALA A 192 18.02 4.09 8.42
CA ALA A 192 17.15 3.07 9.00
C ALA A 192 16.99 1.82 8.12
N GLY A 193 17.67 1.74 6.96
CA GLY A 193 17.55 0.63 6.01
C GLY A 193 16.33 0.71 5.10
N GLY A 194 15.60 1.82 5.11
CA GLY A 194 14.53 2.11 4.16
C GLY A 194 15.06 2.71 2.86
N GLN A 195 14.16 2.89 1.89
CA GLN A 195 14.50 3.46 0.58
C GLN A 195 13.67 4.73 0.34
N VAL A 196 14.28 5.71 -0.32
CA VAL A 196 13.56 6.86 -0.90
C VAL A 196 13.53 6.65 -2.39
N LEU A 197 12.33 6.54 -2.94
CA LEU A 197 12.08 6.29 -4.36
C LEU A 197 12.32 7.56 -5.17
N THR A 198 11.72 8.67 -4.75
CA THR A 198 11.85 9.96 -5.42
C THR A 198 11.75 11.14 -4.45
N ILE A 199 12.30 12.29 -4.87
CA ILE A 199 12.08 13.59 -4.25
C ILE A 199 11.71 14.56 -5.37
N GLU A 200 10.56 15.21 -5.23
CA GLU A 200 10.03 16.14 -6.23
C GLU A 200 9.86 17.54 -5.63
N GLY A 201 10.06 18.59 -6.44
CA GLY A 201 9.88 19.99 -6.03
C GLY A 201 11.05 20.56 -5.22
N ASP A 202 12.14 19.81 -5.08
CA ASP A 202 13.33 20.27 -4.35
C ASP A 202 14.07 21.40 -5.07
N GLU A 203 13.85 21.58 -6.36
CA GLU A 203 14.39 22.68 -7.15
C GLU A 203 13.78 24.03 -6.75
N THR A 204 12.51 24.08 -6.37
CA THR A 204 11.82 25.31 -5.90
C THR A 204 11.81 25.45 -4.38
N GLY A 205 11.63 24.33 -3.68
CA GLY A 205 11.54 24.23 -2.23
C GLY A 205 10.26 24.82 -1.63
N GLU A 206 9.27 25.23 -2.44
CA GLU A 206 8.00 25.75 -1.92
C GLU A 206 7.10 24.61 -1.42
N TRP A 207 7.12 23.51 -2.17
CA TRP A 207 6.50 22.25 -1.82
C TRP A 207 7.43 21.14 -2.30
N VAL A 208 7.94 20.36 -1.35
CA VAL A 208 8.75 19.17 -1.63
C VAL A 208 7.98 17.93 -1.24
N LEU A 209 7.95 16.94 -2.12
CA LEU A 209 7.39 15.61 -1.87
C LEU A 209 8.55 14.61 -1.76
N VAL A 210 8.57 13.83 -0.70
CA VAL A 210 9.52 12.72 -0.52
C VAL A 210 8.74 11.42 -0.51
N ASP A 211 9.03 10.56 -1.48
CA ASP A 211 8.42 9.24 -1.61
C ASP A 211 9.33 8.20 -0.93
N CYS A 212 8.87 7.62 0.17
CA CYS A 212 9.57 6.59 0.92
C CYS A 212 9.02 5.17 0.65
N GLY A 213 8.22 4.99 -0.40
CA GLY A 213 7.47 3.76 -0.67
C GLY A 213 6.18 3.72 0.14
N ASP A 214 6.21 3.17 1.35
CA ASP A 214 5.01 2.95 2.15
C ASP A 214 4.50 4.21 2.87
N ALA A 215 5.28 5.30 2.80
CA ALA A 215 4.92 6.60 3.34
C ALA A 215 5.32 7.70 2.36
N ILE A 216 4.44 8.68 2.19
CA ILE A 216 4.74 9.91 1.44
C ILE A 216 4.83 11.08 2.40
N VAL A 217 5.86 11.92 2.24
CA VAL A 217 6.08 13.12 3.05
C VAL A 217 5.91 14.38 2.20
N HIS A 218 4.88 15.16 2.49
CA HIS A 218 4.69 16.50 1.94
C HIS A 218 5.29 17.53 2.89
N ILE A 219 6.22 18.34 2.39
CA ILE A 219 6.82 19.45 3.13
C ILE A 219 6.50 20.71 2.36
N LEU A 220 5.66 21.59 2.93
CA LEU A 220 5.18 22.79 2.25
C LEU A 220 5.46 24.06 3.03
N LEU A 221 5.50 25.20 2.36
CA LEU A 221 5.33 26.49 3.03
C LEU A 221 3.93 26.61 3.67
N PRO A 222 3.77 27.31 4.80
CA PRO A 222 2.47 27.50 5.46
C PRO A 222 1.38 28.03 4.55
N ALA A 223 1.72 28.98 3.66
CA ALA A 223 0.77 29.56 2.72
C ALA A 223 0.21 28.52 1.72
N LEU A 224 1.08 27.67 1.16
CA LEU A 224 0.65 26.62 0.24
C LEU A 224 -0.15 25.53 0.94
N ARG A 225 0.26 25.15 2.15
CA ARG A 225 -0.50 24.21 2.97
C ARG A 225 -1.91 24.72 3.27
N GLN A 226 -2.04 25.99 3.66
CA GLN A 226 -3.34 26.62 3.92
C GLN A 226 -4.18 26.72 2.65
N TYR A 227 -3.57 26.97 1.50
CA TYR A 227 -4.26 27.08 0.22
C TYR A 227 -4.78 25.72 -0.27
N TYR A 228 -3.92 24.70 -0.29
CA TYR A 228 -4.25 23.38 -0.83
C TYR A 228 -5.01 22.48 0.13
N ARG A 229 -4.87 22.69 1.46
CA ARG A 229 -5.57 21.94 2.52
C ARG A 229 -5.56 20.44 2.28
N LEU A 230 -4.37 19.89 2.02
CA LEU A 230 -4.19 18.47 1.70
C LEU A 230 -4.75 17.54 2.79
N GLU A 231 -4.83 18.02 4.03
CA GLU A 231 -5.45 17.34 5.16
C GLU A 231 -6.92 16.96 4.90
N ASP A 232 -7.67 17.79 4.17
CA ASP A 232 -9.06 17.51 3.82
C ASP A 232 -9.18 16.32 2.85
N ILE A 233 -8.13 16.05 2.07
CA ILE A 233 -8.07 14.96 1.10
C ILE A 233 -7.69 13.64 1.78
N TRP A 234 -6.74 13.67 2.71
CA TRP A 234 -6.16 12.46 3.32
C TRP A 234 -6.80 12.02 4.64
N GLY A 235 -7.74 12.82 5.17
CA GLY A 235 -8.69 12.40 6.19
C GLY A 235 -8.78 13.32 7.40
N SER A 236 -9.97 13.40 7.99
CA SER A 236 -10.32 14.34 9.09
C SER A 236 -9.70 14.03 10.47
N LYS A 237 -8.96 12.92 10.64
CA LYS A 237 -8.38 12.52 11.94
C LYS A 237 -6.89 12.14 11.85
N PRO A 238 -5.97 13.00 12.33
CA PRO A 238 -4.55 12.67 12.40
C PRO A 238 -4.27 11.51 13.36
N VAL A 239 -3.35 10.62 13.00
CA VAL A 239 -2.87 9.53 13.86
C VAL A 239 -1.83 10.08 14.82
N ARG A 240 -2.09 9.94 16.13
CA ARG A 240 -1.14 10.34 17.18
C ARG A 240 0.05 9.38 17.21
N MET A 241 1.19 9.83 16.71
CA MET A 241 2.46 9.13 16.85
C MET A 241 3.18 9.58 18.13
N LYS A 242 3.61 8.63 18.98
CA LYS A 242 4.54 8.94 20.06
C LYS A 242 5.92 9.16 19.45
N LEU A 243 6.25 10.42 19.18
CA LEU A 243 7.61 10.85 18.87
C LEU A 243 8.43 10.70 20.15
N SER A 244 9.49 9.88 20.13
CA SER A 244 10.40 9.79 21.26
C SER A 244 11.13 11.12 21.45
N ALA A 245 11.10 11.63 22.68
CA ALA A 245 11.97 12.73 23.08
C ALA A 245 13.44 12.29 22.89
N PRO A 246 14.35 13.24 22.58
CA PRO A 246 15.77 12.90 22.53
C PRO A 246 16.19 12.28 23.87
N PRO A 247 17.12 11.31 23.87
CA PRO A 247 17.68 10.81 25.11
C PRO A 247 18.24 12.01 25.89
N SER A 248 17.77 12.19 27.12
CA SER A 248 18.32 13.17 28.04
C SER A 248 19.82 12.92 28.11
N SER A 249 20.61 13.87 27.62
CA SER A 249 22.04 13.90 27.86
C SER A 249 22.25 13.94 29.37
N LEU A 250 22.53 12.78 29.94
CA LEU A 250 23.03 12.65 31.30
C LEU A 250 24.37 13.41 31.36
N GLN A 251 24.41 14.36 32.29
CA GLN A 251 25.63 15.03 32.74
C GLN A 251 26.61 14.03 33.34
#